data_AF-A0A1W1DJD4-F1
#
_entry.id   AF-A0A1W1DJD4-F1
#
_cell.length_a   1.000
_cell.length_b   1.000
_cell.length_c   1.000
_cell.angle_alpha   90.00
_cell.angle_beta   90.00
_cell.angle_gamma   90.00
#
_symmetry.space_group_name_H-M   'P 1'
#
loop_
_entity.id
_entity.type
_entity.pdbx_description
1 polymer ?
#
loop_
_entity_poly.entity_id
_entity_poly.type
_entity_poly.pdbx_seq_one_letter_code
_entity_poly.pdbx_strand_id
1 'polypeptide(L)'
;MVLFLFVIKMLNIDKSTLRAKFAGYLPLGLLVAAIIIAEMTLVLGGNQFGLDVIAAPARHAADYSNITVLAMQLYTTYVYPFELAAVLLLIAIIAAITLVHRNEVSRKKQSISEQVSVQAKDRMRLVSIASPKKENK
;
A
#
# COMPACT_ATOMS: atom_id res chain seq x y z
N MET A 1 8.60 -8.66 5.98
CA MET A 1 9.94 -8.02 5.92
C MET A 1 10.47 -7.90 4.50
N VAL A 2 10.33 -8.91 3.64
CA VAL A 2 10.88 -8.88 2.25
C VAL A 2 10.31 -7.75 1.39
N LEU A 3 8.99 -7.52 1.42
CA LEU A 3 8.34 -6.46 0.62
C LEU A 3 8.91 -5.07 0.95
N PHE A 4 9.17 -4.80 2.23
CA PHE A 4 9.76 -3.55 2.68
C PHE A 4 11.20 -3.36 2.17
N LEU A 5 12.00 -4.42 2.13
CA LEU A 5 13.35 -4.36 1.57
C LEU A 5 13.34 -4.05 0.06
N PHE A 6 12.40 -4.64 -0.68
CA PHE A 6 12.20 -4.31 -2.10
C PHE A 6 11.92 -2.82 -2.30
N VAL A 7 10.98 -2.27 -1.51
CA VAL A 7 10.61 -0.85 -1.59
C VAL A 7 11.80 0.05 -1.26
N ILE A 8 12.53 -0.22 -0.18
CA ILE A 8 13.71 0.57 0.19
C ILE A 8 14.79 0.52 -0.89
N LYS A 9 15.04 -0.64 -1.48
CA LYS A 9 16.06 -0.78 -2.53
C LYS A 9 15.68 -0.07 -3.83
N MET A 10 14.39 -0.01 -4.16
CA MET A 10 13.91 0.71 -5.33
C MET A 10 13.90 2.24 -5.13
N LEU A 11 13.77 2.71 -3.89
CA LEU A 11 13.70 4.14 -3.58
C LEU A 11 15.11 4.75 -3.44
N ASN A 12 15.49 5.60 -4.39
CA ASN A 12 16.73 6.37 -4.30
C ASN A 12 16.50 7.68 -3.50
N ILE A 13 16.88 7.71 -2.23
CA ILE A 13 16.68 8.87 -1.33
C ILE A 13 18.01 9.60 -1.08
N ASP A 14 18.03 10.92 -1.32
CA ASP A 14 19.14 11.80 -0.92
C ASP A 14 19.17 11.99 0.60
N LYS A 15 20.13 11.33 1.26
CA LYS A 15 20.24 11.29 2.73
C LYS A 15 20.70 12.62 3.36
N SER A 16 21.19 13.57 2.56
CA SER A 16 21.83 14.81 3.02
C SER A 16 20.82 15.84 3.53
N THR A 17 19.68 16.01 2.86
CA THR A 17 18.66 17.01 3.21
C THR A 17 17.73 16.56 4.34
N LEU A 18 17.52 15.24 4.51
CA LEU A 18 16.67 14.68 5.57
C LEU A 18 17.32 14.77 6.97
N ARG A 19 18.65 14.66 7.06
CA ARG A 19 19.36 14.72 8.35
C ARG A 19 19.30 16.08 9.03
N ALA A 20 19.37 17.17 8.26
CA ALA A 20 19.44 18.53 8.81
C ALA A 20 18.16 18.91 9.57
N LYS A 21 16.98 18.53 9.06
CA LYS A 21 15.69 18.80 9.73
C LYS A 21 15.36 17.79 10.83
N PHE A 22 15.72 16.52 10.64
CA PHE A 22 15.46 15.47 11.64
C PHE A 22 16.27 15.66 12.92
N ALA A 23 17.55 16.07 12.81
CA ALA A 23 18.43 16.25 13.96
C ALA A 23 17.96 17.35 14.93
N GLY A 24 17.28 18.40 14.44
CA GLY A 24 16.75 19.48 15.28
C GLY A 24 15.60 19.06 16.20
N TYR A 25 14.73 18.15 15.74
CA TYR A 25 13.59 17.66 16.52
C TYR A 25 13.89 16.42 17.36
N LEU A 26 15.06 15.80 17.17
CA LEU A 26 15.47 14.58 17.87
C LEU A 26 15.42 14.73 19.41
N PRO A 27 15.92 15.83 20.04
CA PRO A 27 15.86 15.98 21.49
C PRO A 27 14.43 16.06 22.02
N LEU A 28 13.55 16.77 21.31
CA LEU A 28 12.14 16.88 21.67
C LEU A 28 11.43 15.52 21.54
N GLY A 29 11.69 14.79 20.46
CA GLY A 29 11.15 13.45 20.25
C GLY A 29 11.60 12.46 21.34
N LEU A 30 12.87 12.53 21.75
CA LEU A 30 13.39 11.72 22.86
C LEU A 30 12.74 12.07 24.19
N LEU A 31 12.52 13.37 24.46
CA LEU A 31 11.82 13.81 25.66
C LEU A 31 10.39 13.25 25.69
N VAL A 32 9.66 13.36 24.58
CA VAL A 32 8.29 12.79 24.48
C VAL A 32 8.30 11.27 24.63
N ALA A 33 9.22 10.57 23.98
CA ALA A 33 9.36 9.12 24.11
C ALA A 33 9.66 8.70 25.55
N ALA A 34 10.53 9.44 26.25
CA ALA A 34 10.84 9.20 27.65
C ALA A 34 9.62 9.40 28.56
N ILE A 35 8.81 10.44 28.30
CA ILE A 35 7.54 10.65 29.01
C ILE A 35 6.59 9.47 28.79
N ILE A 36 6.39 9.05 27.54
CA ILE A 36 5.50 7.91 27.23
C ILE A 36 5.99 6.64 27.93
N ILE A 37 7.29 6.38 27.93
CA ILE A 37 7.86 5.23 28.64
C ILE A 37 7.60 5.36 30.15
N ALA A 38 7.83 6.54 30.73
CA ALA A 38 7.58 6.80 32.14
C ALA A 38 6.11 6.55 32.51
N GLU A 39 5.17 7.11 31.75
CA GLU A 39 3.72 6.89 31.90
C GLU A 39 3.38 5.40 31.81
N MET A 40 3.88 4.68 30.80
CA MET A 40 3.65 3.25 30.65
C MET A 40 4.21 2.45 31.83
N THR A 41 5.38 2.82 32.36
CA THR A 41 5.95 2.16 33.55
C THR A 41 5.20 2.47 34.83
N LEU A 42 4.65 3.68 34.98
CA LEU A 42 3.84 4.05 36.13
C LEU A 42 2.49 3.33 36.12
N VAL A 43 1.84 3.26 34.96
CA VAL A 43 0.53 2.59 34.77
C VAL A 43 0.66 1.08 34.84
N LEU A 44 1.63 0.49 34.12
CA LEU A 44 1.82 -0.96 34.04
C LEU A 44 2.77 -1.49 35.15
N GLY A 45 3.15 -0.63 36.09
CA GLY A 45 4.07 -0.97 37.18
C GLY A 45 3.49 -2.01 38.14
N GLY A 46 4.39 -2.62 38.93
CA GLY A 46 4.07 -3.75 39.82
C GLY A 46 2.97 -3.48 40.85
N ASN A 47 2.70 -2.22 41.19
CA ASN A 47 1.63 -1.87 42.13
C ASN A 47 0.22 -2.23 41.64
N GLN A 48 -0.02 -2.29 40.32
CA GLN A 48 -1.33 -2.61 39.74
C GLN A 48 -1.36 -3.93 38.97
N PHE A 49 -0.22 -4.33 38.38
CA PHE A 49 -0.13 -5.51 37.51
C PHE A 49 0.94 -6.52 37.94
N GLY A 50 1.45 -6.42 39.18
CA GLY A 50 2.40 -7.39 39.73
C GLY A 50 1.80 -8.79 39.85
N LEU A 51 2.66 -9.82 39.89
CA LEU A 51 2.26 -11.22 40.08
C LEU A 51 1.58 -11.46 41.44
N ASP A 52 1.77 -10.54 42.39
CA ASP A 52 1.09 -10.53 43.69
C ASP A 52 -0.37 -10.03 43.59
N VAL A 53 -0.70 -9.30 42.52
CA VAL A 53 -2.03 -8.69 42.28
C VAL A 53 -2.80 -9.46 41.19
N ILE A 54 -2.11 -9.95 40.16
CA ILE A 54 -2.69 -10.71 39.05
C ILE A 54 -2.10 -12.12 39.06
N ALA A 55 -2.95 -13.10 39.34
CA ALA A 55 -2.56 -14.50 39.35
C ALA A 55 -1.97 -14.91 37.99
N ALA A 56 -0.88 -15.67 38.04
CA ALA A 56 -0.26 -16.21 36.84
C ALA A 56 -1.27 -17.07 36.04
N PRO A 57 -1.27 -16.97 34.69
CA PRO A 57 -2.16 -17.79 33.87
C PRO A 57 -1.96 -19.27 34.15
N ALA A 58 -3.07 -20.02 34.22
CA ALA A 58 -3.02 -21.46 34.41
C ALA A 58 -2.19 -22.11 33.29
N ARG A 59 -1.20 -22.91 33.68
CA ARG A 59 -0.38 -23.66 32.73
C ARG A 59 -1.20 -24.81 32.18
N HIS A 60 -1.31 -24.87 30.86
CA HIS A 60 -1.97 -25.98 30.19
C HIS A 60 -1.03 -27.18 30.06
N ALA A 61 -1.60 -28.38 29.96
CA ALA A 61 -0.85 -29.63 29.79
C ALA A 61 -0.20 -29.72 28.40
N ALA A 62 0.77 -30.64 28.23
CA ALA A 62 1.58 -30.73 27.01
C ALA A 62 0.80 -31.15 25.75
N ASP A 63 -0.36 -31.77 25.94
CA ASP A 63 -1.34 -32.16 24.92
C ASP A 63 -2.29 -31.02 24.50
N TYR A 64 -2.21 -29.87 25.17
CA TYR A 64 -3.02 -28.71 24.84
C TYR A 64 -2.57 -28.03 23.54
N SER A 65 -3.47 -27.95 22.57
CA SER A 65 -3.20 -27.28 21.31
C SER A 65 -3.71 -25.83 21.33
N ASN A 66 -2.77 -24.88 21.33
CA ASN A 66 -3.11 -23.46 21.19
C ASN A 66 -3.82 -23.17 19.84
N ILE A 67 -3.52 -23.95 18.80
CA ILE A 67 -4.10 -23.76 17.46
C ILE A 67 -5.59 -24.07 17.48
N THR A 68 -6.01 -25.17 18.12
CA THR A 68 -7.42 -25.56 18.15
C THR A 68 -8.26 -24.56 18.93
N VAL A 69 -7.74 -24.06 20.06
CA VAL A 69 -8.43 -23.07 20.89
C VAL A 69 -8.53 -21.71 20.20
N LEU A 70 -7.46 -21.25 19.57
CA LEU A 70 -7.51 -20.02 18.77
C LEU A 70 -8.49 -20.14 17.61
N ALA A 71 -8.48 -21.26 16.89
CA ALA A 71 -9.42 -21.51 15.81
C ALA A 71 -10.87 -21.52 16.32
N MET A 72 -11.15 -22.21 17.42
CA MET A 72 -12.47 -22.22 18.04
C MET A 72 -12.93 -20.79 18.35
N GLN A 73 -12.09 -19.98 19.00
CA GLN A 73 -12.44 -18.61 19.35
C GLN A 73 -12.66 -17.71 18.12
N LEU A 74 -11.82 -17.88 17.08
CA LEU A 74 -11.90 -17.10 15.84
C LEU A 74 -13.16 -17.42 15.03
N TYR A 75 -13.55 -18.70 14.96
CA TYR A 75 -14.69 -19.15 14.16
C TYR A 75 -16.03 -19.19 14.91
N THR A 76 -16.04 -19.03 16.24
CA THR A 76 -17.29 -18.99 17.03
C THR A 76 -17.59 -17.60 17.55
N THR A 77 -16.67 -17.01 18.31
CA THR A 77 -16.90 -15.75 19.03
C THR A 77 -16.51 -14.54 18.18
N TYR A 78 -15.36 -14.61 17.49
CA TYR A 78 -14.84 -13.50 16.69
C TYR A 78 -15.03 -13.68 15.19
N VAL A 79 -16.09 -14.39 14.79
CA VAL A 79 -16.40 -14.62 13.37
C VAL A 79 -16.57 -13.30 12.60
N TYR A 80 -17.21 -12.31 13.21
CA TYR A 80 -17.45 -11.02 12.56
C TYR A 80 -16.16 -10.21 12.32
N PRO A 81 -15.30 -9.96 13.33
CA PRO A 81 -13.98 -9.37 13.09
C PRO A 81 -13.10 -10.16 12.10
N PHE A 82 -13.20 -11.48 12.10
CA PHE A 82 -12.45 -12.33 11.17
C PHE A 82 -12.87 -12.11 9.71
N GLU A 83 -14.16 -12.11 9.44
CA GLU A 83 -14.70 -11.78 8.11
C GLU A 83 -14.34 -10.35 7.68
N LEU A 84 -14.42 -9.39 8.62
CA LEU A 84 -14.03 -8.01 8.34
C LEU A 84 -12.54 -7.90 7.98
N ALA A 85 -11.66 -8.64 8.65
CA ALA A 85 -10.25 -8.73 8.27
C ALA A 85 -10.06 -9.33 6.87
N ALA A 86 -10.84 -10.33 6.47
CA ALA A 86 -10.79 -10.88 5.10
C ALA A 86 -11.20 -9.82 4.05
N VAL A 87 -12.25 -9.04 4.32
CA VAL A 87 -12.67 -7.92 3.46
C VAL A 87 -11.60 -6.83 3.40
N LEU A 88 -10.96 -6.49 4.52
CA LEU A 88 -9.85 -5.53 4.54
C LEU A 88 -8.66 -6.01 3.69
N LEU A 89 -8.32 -7.30 3.74
CA LEU A 89 -7.28 -7.87 2.89
C LEU A 89 -7.65 -7.79 1.40
N LEU A 90 -8.91 -8.07 1.06
CA LEU A 90 -9.40 -7.92 -0.31
C LEU A 90 -9.27 -6.48 -0.81
N ILE A 91 -9.75 -5.52 -0.01
CA ILE A 91 -9.64 -4.09 -0.33
C ILE A 91 -8.18 -3.67 -0.48
N ALA A 92 -7.30 -4.14 0.41
CA ALA A 92 -5.87 -3.83 0.34
C ALA A 92 -5.23 -4.32 -0.98
N ILE A 93 -5.59 -5.51 -1.45
CA ILE A 93 -5.10 -6.04 -2.74
C ILE A 93 -5.63 -5.21 -3.91
N ILE A 94 -6.94 -4.89 -3.91
CA ILE A 94 -7.55 -4.05 -4.95
C ILE A 94 -6.88 -2.66 -4.99
N ALA A 95 -6.68 -2.04 -3.83
CA ALA A 95 -6.03 -0.74 -3.71
C ALA A 95 -4.57 -0.80 -4.18
N ALA A 96 -3.81 -1.82 -3.78
CA ALA A 96 -2.42 -1.98 -4.20
C ALA A 96 -2.30 -2.16 -5.73
N ILE A 97 -3.15 -2.99 -6.34
CA ILE A 97 -3.16 -3.20 -7.79
C ILE A 97 -3.54 -1.92 -8.51
N THR A 98 -4.63 -1.26 -8.11
CA THR A 98 -5.08 -0.03 -8.77
C THR A 98 -4.07 1.11 -8.67
N LEU A 99 -3.33 1.22 -7.56
CA LEU A 99 -2.28 2.22 -7.38
C LEU A 99 -1.07 1.99 -8.30
N VAL A 100 -0.70 0.73 -8.53
CA VAL A 100 0.44 0.38 -9.40
C VAL A 100 0.03 0.26 -10.86
N HIS A 101 -1.27 0.05 -11.14
CA HIS A 101 -1.78 -0.10 -12.49
C HIS A 101 -1.68 1.21 -13.29
N ARG A 102 -0.56 1.36 -14.00
CA ARG A 102 -0.31 2.49 -14.88
C ARG A 102 -1.02 2.28 -16.22
N ASN A 103 -2.03 3.10 -16.49
CA ASN A 103 -2.60 3.21 -17.83
C ASN A 103 -1.55 3.83 -18.76
N GLU A 104 -1.03 3.06 -19.71
CA GLU A 104 -0.15 3.60 -20.75
C GLU A 104 -0.95 4.52 -21.67
N VAL A 105 -0.74 5.83 -21.50
CA VAL A 105 -1.36 6.89 -22.32
C VAL A 105 -1.03 6.74 -23.81
N SER A 106 0.06 6.03 -24.15
CA SER A 106 0.53 5.87 -25.52
C SER A 106 -0.11 4.70 -26.29
N ARG A 107 -1.11 4.00 -25.73
CA ARG A 107 -1.87 3.01 -26.51
C ARG A 107 -2.90 3.75 -27.35
N LYS A 108 -2.76 3.69 -28.67
CA LYS A 108 -3.80 4.12 -29.60
C LYS A 108 -5.05 3.30 -29.32
N LYS A 109 -6.06 3.90 -28.69
CA LYS A 109 -7.36 3.27 -28.49
C LYS A 109 -8.16 3.44 -29.78
N GLN A 110 -8.59 2.33 -30.37
CA GLN A 110 -9.45 2.34 -31.55
C GLN A 110 -10.89 2.56 -31.09
N SER A 111 -11.50 3.65 -31.55
CA SER A 111 -12.94 3.86 -31.45
C SER A 111 -13.60 3.19 -32.65
N ILE A 112 -14.28 2.05 -32.42
CA ILE A 112 -14.93 1.27 -33.49
C ILE A 112 -16.00 2.13 -34.17
N SER A 113 -16.77 2.90 -33.40
CA SER A 113 -17.80 3.79 -33.93
C SER A 113 -17.22 4.85 -34.86
N GLU A 114 -16.12 5.51 -34.48
CA GLU A 114 -15.44 6.50 -35.33
C GLU A 114 -14.83 5.88 -36.58
N GLN A 115 -14.37 4.62 -36.50
CA GLN A 115 -13.80 3.92 -37.66
C GLN A 115 -14.87 3.41 -38.63
N VAL A 116 -16.08 3.12 -38.16
CA VAL A 116 -17.20 2.69 -39.02
C VAL A 116 -17.92 3.89 -39.63
N SER A 117 -18.00 5.02 -38.93
CA SER A 117 -18.74 6.21 -39.39
C SER A 117 -18.00 7.11 -40.38
N VAL A 118 -16.78 6.76 -40.81
CA VAL A 118 -15.99 7.56 -41.74
C VAL A 118 -16.60 7.59 -43.13
N GLN A 119 -16.60 8.77 -43.77
CA GLN A 119 -17.04 8.97 -45.13
C GLN A 119 -15.84 9.10 -46.09
N ALA A 120 -16.05 8.90 -47.38
CA ALA A 120 -14.98 8.98 -48.39
C ALA A 120 -14.23 10.33 -48.37
N LYS A 121 -14.94 11.43 -48.04
CA LYS A 121 -14.38 12.77 -47.88
C LYS A 121 -13.38 12.91 -46.73
N ASP A 122 -13.46 12.04 -45.72
CA ASP A 122 -12.59 12.08 -44.53
C ASP A 122 -11.27 11.33 -44.75
N ARG A 123 -11.18 10.52 -45.82
CA ARG A 123 -10.02 9.66 -46.14
C ARG A 123 -9.21 10.13 -47.34
N MET A 124 -9.80 10.96 -48.21
CA MET A 124 -9.23 11.31 -49.50
C MET A 124 -9.13 12.82 -49.65
N ARG A 125 -7.94 13.33 -49.97
CA ARG A 125 -7.72 14.74 -50.32
C ARG A 125 -7.15 14.83 -51.73
N LEU A 126 -7.91 15.39 -52.66
CA LEU A 126 -7.43 15.72 -54.00
C LEU A 126 -6.52 16.95 -53.91
N VAL A 127 -5.23 16.74 -54.14
CA VAL A 127 -4.25 17.82 -54.25
C VAL A 127 -3.90 17.97 -55.72
N SER A 128 -4.26 19.11 -56.29
CA SER A 128 -3.80 19.48 -57.64
C SER A 128 -2.34 19.93 -57.53
N ILE A 129 -1.46 19.23 -58.24
CA ILE A 129 -0.06 19.59 -58.34
C ILE A 129 0.15 20.20 -59.73
N ALA A 130 0.78 21.36 -59.80
CA ALA A 130 1.11 22.00 -61.08
C ALA A 130 2.00 21.05 -61.90
N SER A 131 1.58 20.75 -63.13
CA SER A 131 2.39 19.91 -64.01
C SER A 131 3.77 20.57 -64.20
N PRO A 132 4.87 19.83 -64.01
CA PRO A 132 6.19 20.37 -64.26
C PRO A 132 6.24 20.85 -65.72
N LYS A 133 6.68 22.10 -65.92
CA LYS A 133 6.82 22.71 -67.23
C LYS A 133 7.74 21.80 -68.06
N LYS A 134 7.24 21.29 -69.19
CA LYS A 134 8.08 20.56 -70.15
C LYS A 134 9.22 21.48 -70.57
N GLU A 135 10.42 21.17 -70.09
CA GLU A 135 11.65 21.75 -70.56
C GLU A 135 11.85 21.23 -71.99
N ASN A 136 11.51 22.08 -72.96
CA ASN A 136 11.80 21.80 -74.36
C ASN A 136 13.33 21.88 -74.52
N LYS A 137 13.95 20.73 -74.80
CA LYS A 137 15.31 20.63 -75.31
C LYS A 137 15.40 21.18 -76.72
#